data_AF-A0A9D6GZE5-F1
#
_entry.id   AF-A0A9D6GZE5-F1
#
_cell.length_a   1.000
_cell.length_b   1.000
_cell.length_c   1.000
_cell.angle_alpha   90.00
_cell.angle_beta   90.00
_cell.angle_gamma   90.00
#
_symmetry.space_group_name_H-M   'P 1'
#
loop_
_entity.id
_entity.type
_entity.pdbx_description
1 polymer ?
#
loop_
_entity_poly.entity_id
_entity_poly.type
_entity_poly.pdbx_seq_one_letter_code
_entity_poly.pdbx_strand_id
1 'polypeptide(L)' 'MITLVLVLGGVCVVEGLILALIPGRIEEALALFARLPVETRRGFGLGALAVGVALIWLARMLGG' A
#
# COMPACT_ATOMS: atom_id res chain seq x y z
N MET A 1 -9.42 -19.26 6.49
CA MET A 1 -8.26 -19.04 7.39
C MET A 1 -6.94 -18.94 6.62
N ILE A 2 -6.65 -19.83 5.65
CA ILE A 2 -5.40 -19.79 4.85
C ILE A 2 -5.21 -18.48 4.05
N THR A 3 -6.28 -17.91 3.50
CA THR A 3 -6.24 -16.67 2.71
C THR A 3 -5.69 -15.48 3.50
N LEU A 4 -5.95 -15.44 4.80
CA LEU A 4 -5.47 -14.36 5.67
C LEU A 4 -3.95 -14.46 5.86
N VAL A 5 -3.44 -15.69 6.06
CA VAL A 5 -1.99 -15.97 6.11
C VAL A 5 -1.32 -15.63 4.77
N LEU A 6 -1.97 -15.94 3.64
CA LEU A 6 -1.44 -15.63 2.31
C LEU A 6 -1.35 -14.13 2.05
N VAL A 7 -2.41 -13.37 2.37
CA VAL A 7 -2.42 -11.90 2.22
C VAL A 7 -1.35 -11.26 3.11
N LEU A 8 -1.27 -11.67 4.38
CA LEU A 8 -0.27 -11.14 5.31
C LEU A 8 1.16 -11.51 4.86
N GLY A 9 1.39 -12.76 4.45
CA GLY A 9 2.69 -13.20 3.94
C GLY A 9 3.10 -12.44 2.68
N GLY A 10 2.16 -12.22 1.75
CA GLY A 10 2.40 -11.42 0.54
C GLY A 10 2.79 -9.98 0.86
N VAL A 11 2.07 -9.31 1.78
CA VAL A 11 2.41 -7.96 2.25
C VAL A 11 3.80 -7.96 2.88
N CYS A 12 4.14 -8.92 3.75
CA CYS A 12 5.47 -9.02 4.34
C CYS A 12 6.58 -9.21 3.30
N VAL A 13 6.36 -10.01 2.26
CA VAL A 13 7.34 -10.20 1.17
C VAL A 13 7.54 -8.91 0.40
N VAL A 14 6.45 -8.22 0.02
CA VAL A 14 6.53 -6.95 -0.74
C VAL A 14 7.22 -5.87 0.08
N GLU A 15 6.79 -5.65 1.32
CA GLU A 15 7.38 -4.64 2.22
C GLU A 15 8.85 -4.97 2.52
N GLY A 16 9.17 -6.23 2.79
CA GLY A 16 10.54 -6.69 3.03
C GLY A 16 11.44 -6.49 1.80
N LEU A 17 10.92 -6.71 0.59
CA LEU A 17 11.66 -6.48 -0.64
C LEU A 17 11.94 -4.99 -0.87
N ILE A 18 10.94 -4.12 -0.62
CA ILE A 18 11.10 -2.67 -0.72
C ILE A 18 12.20 -2.20 0.24
N LEU A 19 12.16 -2.65 1.50
CA LEU A 19 13.18 -2.35 2.51
C LEU A 19 14.56 -2.92 2.16
N ALA A 20 14.63 -4.13 1.60
CA ALA A 20 15.90 -4.79 1.27
C ALA A 20 16.58 -4.23 0.03
N LEU A 21 15.82 -3.89 -1.02
CA LEU A 21 16.38 -3.44 -2.30
C LEU A 21 16.52 -1.92 -2.38
N ILE A 22 15.64 -1.17 -1.73
CA ILE A 22 15.53 0.29 -1.93
C ILE A 22 15.37 1.04 -0.59
N PRO A 23 16.20 0.79 0.44
CA PRO A 23 16.03 1.42 1.76
C PRO A 23 16.10 2.95 1.68
N GLY A 24 17.13 3.50 1.02
CA GLY A 24 17.35 4.96 1.00
C GLY A 24 16.28 5.78 0.28
N ARG A 25 15.61 5.23 -0.75
CA ARG A 25 14.56 5.99 -1.45
C ARG A 25 13.26 6.08 -0.64
N ILE A 26 13.02 5.13 0.26
CA ILE A 26 11.84 5.16 1.14
C ILE A 26 11.96 6.36 2.09
N GLU A 27 13.15 6.58 2.65
CA GLU A 27 13.43 7.71 3.54
C GLU A 27 13.24 9.05 2.84
N GLU A 28 13.76 9.20 1.60
CA GLU A 28 13.57 10.41 0.79
C GLU A 28 12.10 10.66 0.44
N ALA A 29 11.38 9.61 0.02
CA ALA A 29 9.96 9.70 -0.31
C ALA A 29 9.13 10.08 0.93
N LEU A 30 9.41 9.47 2.08
CA LEU A 30 8.78 9.80 3.36
C LEU A 30 9.10 11.23 3.79
N ALA A 31 10.34 11.69 3.62
CA ALA A 31 10.72 13.06 3.94
C ALA A 31 9.97 14.08 3.08
N LEU A 32 9.75 13.78 1.79
CA LEU A 32 8.92 14.61 0.91
C LEU A 32 7.44 14.55 1.35
N PHE A 33 6.93 13.37 1.67
CA PHE A 33 5.54 13.17 2.09
C PHE A 33 5.24 13.83 3.44
N ALA A 34 6.21 13.84 4.35
CA ALA A 34 6.11 14.48 5.66
C ALA A 34 6.02 16.01 5.59
N ARG A 35 6.51 16.62 4.51
CA ARG A 35 6.39 18.06 4.25
C ARG A 35 4.99 18.48 3.79
N LEU A 36 4.13 17.53 3.42
CA LEU A 36 2.76 17.82 3.01
C LEU A 36 1.88 18.16 4.22
N PRO A 37 0.89 19.06 4.07
CA PRO A 37 -0.10 19.34 5.12
C PRO A 37 -0.90 18.07 5.47
N VAL A 38 -1.43 18.03 6.69
CA VAL A 38 -2.12 16.83 7.24
C VAL A 38 -3.33 16.45 6.38
N GLU A 39 -4.07 17.43 5.89
CA GLU A 39 -5.25 17.27 5.05
C GLU A 39 -4.91 16.56 3.73
N THR A 40 -3.82 16.98 3.08
CA THR A 40 -3.33 16.35 1.85
C THR A 40 -2.85 14.93 2.10
N ARG A 41 -2.11 14.69 3.19
CA ARG A 41 -1.69 13.32 3.57
C ARG A 41 -2.87 12.39 3.82
N ARG A 42 -3.92 12.88 4.48
CA ARG A 42 -5.17 12.15 4.66
C ARG A 42 -5.86 11.88 3.32
N GLY A 43 -5.89 12.87 2.42
CA GLY A 43 -6.44 12.72 1.07
C GLY A 43 -5.75 11.60 0.28
N PHE A 44 -4.42 11.55 0.30
CA PHE A 44 -3.67 10.45 -0.32
C PHE A 44 -3.99 9.09 0.29
N GLY A 45 -4.08 8.99 1.63
CA GLY A 45 -4.44 7.74 2.31
C GLY A 45 -5.85 7.27 1.95
N LEU A 46 -6.82 8.19 1.92
CA LEU A 46 -8.20 7.90 1.53
C LEU A 46 -8.29 7.52 0.04
N GLY A 47 -7.53 8.18 -0.83
CA GLY A 47 -7.44 7.85 -2.24
C GLY A 47 -6.86 6.44 -2.47
N ALA A 48 -5.76 6.11 -1.81
CA ALA A 48 -5.17 4.77 -1.87
C ALA A 48 -6.13 3.69 -1.37
N LEU A 49 -6.85 3.96 -0.28
CA LEU A 49 -7.88 3.07 0.25
C LEU A 49 -9.04 2.88 -0.74
N ALA A 50 -9.56 3.96 -1.32
CA ALA A 50 -10.65 3.90 -2.30
C ALA A 50 -10.25 3.09 -3.54
N VAL A 51 -9.03 3.32 -4.06
CA VAL A 51 -8.48 2.57 -5.20
C VAL A 51 -8.31 1.09 -4.83
N GLY A 52 -7.76 0.78 -3.65
CA GLY A 52 -7.59 -0.60 -3.19
C GLY A 52 -8.92 -1.35 -3.10
N VAL A 53 -9.95 -0.73 -2.53
CA VAL A 53 -11.31 -1.29 -2.47
C VAL A 53 -11.88 -1.49 -3.88
N ALA A 54 -11.73 -0.51 -4.77
CA ALA A 54 -12.21 -0.61 -6.15
C ALA A 54 -11.53 -1.75 -6.92
N LEU A 55 -10.22 -1.95 -6.73
CA LEU A 55 -9.47 -3.05 -7.35
C LEU A 55 -9.91 -4.41 -6.82
N ILE A 56 -10.12 -4.55 -5.50
CA ILE A 56 -10.64 -5.79 -4.91
C ILE A 56 -12.03 -6.10 -5.46
N TRP A 57 -12.88 -5.07 -5.58
CA TRP A 57 -14.22 -5.22 -6.14
C TRP A 57 -14.18 -5.63 -7.62
N LEU A 58 -13.32 -5.01 -8.41
CA LEU A 58 -13.10 -5.36 -9.82
C LEU A 58 -12.56 -6.79 -9.97
N ALA A 59 -11.58 -7.19 -9.16
CA ALA A 59 -11.03 -8.54 -9.17
C ALA A 59 -12.10 -9.59 -8.84
N ARG A 60 -13.00 -9.28 -7.88
CA ARG A 60 -14.13 -10.13 -7.54
C ARG A 60 -15.17 -10.20 -8.66
N MET A 61 -15.31 -9.14 -9.46
CA MET A 61 -16.25 -9.08 -10.58
C MET A 61 -15.72 -9.82 -11.82
N LEU A 62 -14.40 -9.78 -12.06
CA LEU A 62 -13.74 -10.47 -13.17
C LEU A 62 -13.44 -11.94 -12.89
N GLY A 63 -13.19 -12.29 -11.62
CA GLY A 63 -12.85 -13.65 -11.18
C GLY A 63 -13.97 -14.35 -10.40
N GLY A 64 -15.23 -14.07 -10.75
CA GLY A 64 -16.40 -14.77 -10.21
C GLY A 64 -16.28 -16.29 -10.32
#